data_AF-A3RL74-F1
#
_entry.id   AF-A3RL74-F1
#
_cell.length_a   1.000
_cell.length_b   1.000
_cell.length_c   1.000
_cell.angle_alpha   90.00
_cell.angle_beta   90.00
_cell.angle_gamma   90.00
#
_symmetry.space_group_name_H-M   'P 1'
#
loop_
_entity.id
_entity.type
_entity.pdbx_description
1 polymer ?
#
loop_
_entity_poly.entity_id
_entity_poly.type
_entity_poly.pdbx_seq_one_letter_code
_entity_poly.pdbx_strand_id
1 'polypeptide(L)'
;MASPPSIHGRSAPLRPKSRGWKGSRGSLSLDAPVAASKLRRERRPAPASVNPGPQCLRRRRGLAVRCQTGSTAPPVLRTEEAPAAAAGARNAQAGFTVVMKFGGSSLASAERMREVAGLILSFPDETPVVVLSAMGKTTNNLLLAGEKAVSCGAPKASEIPELAVIKDLHLRTVDELGLDRSIVSGLLDELEQLLKGVAMMKELTLRTRDYLVSFGECMSTRIFAAYLNKLGKKARQYDAFDIGFITTDDFTNADILEATYPAVAKRLHEDWMDDPAIPIVTGFLGKGCKSCAVTTLGRGGSDLTATTIGKALGLREIQVWKDVDGVLTCDPNIYANAIPVPYLTFDEAAELAYFGAQVLHPQSMRPARDGDIPVRVKNSYNRHAPGTVITKSRDMSKSILTSIVLKSNVTMLDIVSTRMLGQYGFLAKVFSIFEDLGISVDCVATSEVSISLTLDPSKLWSRELIQQELDHVVEELKKFAVVHLLQRRSIISLIGNVQRSSLILEKAFNVLRRNGVNVQMISQGASKVNISLVVNDSEAKQCVQALHSAFFENGFLSEVEGADVPQNGASLNSNGAVYGN
;
A
#
# COMPACT_ATOMS: atom_id res chain seq x y z
N MET A 1 -72.93 14.48 9.65
CA MET A 1 -72.22 15.75 9.94
C MET A 1 -70.88 15.72 9.20
N ALA A 2 -70.43 16.70 8.44
CA ALA A 2 -71.11 17.71 7.62
C ALA A 2 -70.08 18.17 6.55
N SER A 3 -70.51 18.39 5.31
CA SER A 3 -69.64 18.76 4.17
C SER A 3 -69.63 20.31 3.96
N PRO A 4 -68.89 20.89 2.98
CA PRO A 4 -68.27 22.23 3.09
C PRO A 4 -69.18 23.38 2.59
N PRO A 5 -68.67 24.63 2.40
CA PRO A 5 -68.17 25.00 1.07
C PRO A 5 -67.00 26.03 1.01
N SER A 6 -66.63 26.38 -0.23
CA SER A 6 -65.59 27.28 -0.74
C SER A 6 -65.98 28.78 -0.78
N ILE A 7 -65.02 29.70 -1.10
CA ILE A 7 -65.09 30.64 -2.27
C ILE A 7 -63.93 31.69 -2.36
N HIS A 8 -63.41 31.81 -3.59
CA HIS A 8 -62.71 32.89 -4.35
C HIS A 8 -61.69 33.91 -3.77
N GLY A 9 -60.73 34.27 -4.64
CA GLY A 9 -59.95 35.53 -4.60
C GLY A 9 -58.90 35.67 -5.72
N ARG A 10 -59.27 36.13 -6.93
CA ARG A 10 -58.32 36.52 -8.00
C ARG A 10 -57.91 37.99 -7.84
N SER A 11 -56.64 38.35 -8.04
CA SER A 11 -56.23 39.49 -8.89
C SER A 11 -54.71 39.71 -8.94
N ALA A 12 -54.26 40.19 -10.10
CA ALA A 12 -52.94 40.77 -10.41
C ALA A 12 -53.20 41.86 -11.47
N PRO A 13 -52.20 42.59 -11.99
CA PRO A 13 -51.06 43.26 -11.35
C PRO A 13 -51.06 44.78 -11.66
N LEU A 14 -50.32 45.61 -10.91
CA LEU A 14 -50.12 47.04 -11.26
C LEU A 14 -48.68 47.55 -11.02
N ARG A 15 -47.97 47.84 -12.12
CA ARG A 15 -47.03 48.98 -12.26
C ARG A 15 -47.89 50.23 -12.57
N PRO A 16 -47.49 51.51 -12.30
CA PRO A 16 -46.42 52.16 -13.08
C PRO A 16 -45.74 53.45 -12.50
N LYS A 17 -44.90 54.09 -13.36
CA LYS A 17 -44.34 55.47 -13.32
C LYS A 17 -43.20 55.73 -12.31
N SER A 18 -42.05 56.35 -12.63
CA SER A 18 -41.53 57.28 -13.68
C SER A 18 -41.64 58.79 -13.39
N ARG A 19 -40.47 59.42 -13.19
CA ARG A 19 -40.03 60.84 -13.36
C ARG A 19 -38.50 60.81 -13.11
N GLY A 20 -37.57 61.42 -13.87
CA GLY A 20 -37.43 62.84 -14.25
C GLY A 20 -36.52 63.53 -13.20
N TRP A 21 -35.39 64.19 -13.48
CA TRP A 21 -35.05 65.04 -14.65
C TRP A 21 -33.52 65.31 -14.83
N LYS A 22 -33.21 66.00 -15.94
CA LYS A 22 -31.96 66.67 -16.43
C LYS A 22 -31.01 67.23 -15.32
N GLY A 23 -29.67 67.21 -15.44
CA GLY A 23 -28.76 67.97 -16.34
C GLY A 23 -27.80 68.84 -15.47
N SER A 24 -26.60 69.31 -15.85
CA SER A 24 -25.86 69.36 -17.13
C SER A 24 -24.36 69.75 -16.97
N ARG A 25 -23.49 69.21 -17.84
CA ARG A 25 -22.22 69.76 -18.42
C ARG A 25 -21.06 70.29 -17.53
N GLY A 26 -19.84 69.82 -17.85
CA GLY A 26 -18.59 70.57 -17.66
C GLY A 26 -17.28 69.74 -17.70
N SER A 27 -16.62 69.68 -18.86
CA SER A 27 -15.13 69.71 -19.10
C SER A 27 -14.14 68.91 -18.21
N LEU A 28 -13.06 68.28 -18.68
CA LEU A 28 -12.28 68.42 -19.93
C LEU A 28 -11.47 67.12 -20.23
N SER A 29 -10.89 67.06 -21.43
CA SER A 29 -10.06 66.01 -22.06
C SER A 29 -8.87 65.44 -21.27
N LEU A 30 -8.49 64.18 -21.55
CA LEU A 30 -7.21 63.84 -22.20
C LEU A 30 -7.16 62.37 -22.71
N ASP A 31 -6.30 62.13 -23.70
CA ASP A 31 -6.28 60.94 -24.57
C ASP A 31 -5.39 59.77 -24.11
N ALA A 32 -5.59 58.66 -24.84
CA ALA A 32 -4.58 57.67 -25.27
C ALA A 32 -4.47 56.32 -24.52
N PRO A 33 -4.09 55.23 -25.24
CA PRO A 33 -4.27 53.85 -24.77
C PRO A 33 -2.97 53.16 -24.33
N VAL A 34 -3.09 52.09 -23.54
CA VAL A 34 -1.95 51.20 -23.22
C VAL A 34 -1.76 50.16 -24.32
N ALA A 35 -0.72 50.34 -25.13
CA ALA A 35 -0.27 49.35 -26.10
C ALA A 35 0.66 48.30 -25.46
N ALA A 36 0.52 47.03 -25.87
CA ALA A 36 1.45 45.98 -25.50
C ALA A 36 2.46 45.73 -26.63
N SER A 37 3.78 45.91 -26.39
CA SER A 37 4.80 45.43 -27.33
C SER A 37 6.17 45.08 -26.71
N LYS A 38 6.54 43.79 -26.87
CA LYS A 38 7.84 43.24 -27.31
C LYS A 38 9.16 43.42 -26.49
N LEU A 39 9.87 42.28 -26.44
CA LEU A 39 11.33 42.05 -26.64
C LEU A 39 12.35 42.13 -25.47
N ARG A 40 12.79 40.94 -25.02
CA ARG A 40 14.19 40.38 -24.94
C ARG A 40 14.10 39.07 -24.12
N ARG A 41 14.67 37.89 -24.45
CA ARG A 41 15.77 37.39 -25.30
C ARG A 41 17.19 37.46 -24.69
N GLU A 42 17.46 36.55 -23.75
CA GLU A 42 18.80 36.10 -23.32
C GLU A 42 18.81 34.55 -23.41
N ARG A 43 19.55 33.94 -24.36
CA ARG A 43 20.99 33.57 -24.36
C ARG A 43 21.33 32.36 -23.46
N ARG A 44 21.40 31.18 -24.10
CA ARG A 44 22.14 29.99 -23.61
C ARG A 44 23.66 30.24 -23.67
N PRO A 45 24.47 29.59 -22.81
CA PRO A 45 25.86 29.25 -23.11
C PRO A 45 26.01 27.81 -23.62
N ALA A 46 27.08 27.56 -24.39
CA ALA A 46 27.55 26.27 -24.88
C ALA A 46 29.12 26.30 -24.89
N PRO A 47 29.83 25.17 -25.11
CA PRO A 47 31.03 24.81 -24.32
C PRO A 47 32.37 25.33 -24.86
N ALA A 48 33.44 25.19 -24.05
CA ALA A 48 34.83 25.52 -24.43
C ALA A 48 35.90 24.61 -23.76
N SER A 49 37.12 24.63 -24.32
CA SER A 49 38.20 23.63 -24.18
C SER A 49 39.58 24.26 -24.51
N VAL A 50 40.77 23.79 -24.07
CA VAL A 50 41.16 22.60 -23.28
C VAL A 50 42.62 22.77 -22.74
N ASN A 51 42.98 22.11 -21.62
CA ASN A 51 44.37 21.82 -21.15
C ASN A 51 45.33 23.00 -20.79
N PRO A 52 46.53 22.76 -20.18
CA PRO A 52 47.10 21.54 -19.56
C PRO A 52 47.77 21.68 -18.14
N GLY A 53 47.89 20.55 -17.41
CA GLY A 53 49.02 20.24 -16.48
C GLY A 53 49.09 20.94 -15.10
N PRO A 54 49.93 20.46 -14.14
CA PRO A 54 51.00 19.45 -14.27
C PRO A 54 50.81 18.14 -13.44
N GLN A 55 51.84 17.29 -13.47
CA GLN A 55 52.02 15.98 -12.80
C GLN A 55 52.24 16.17 -11.26
N CYS A 56 52.38 15.18 -10.36
CA CYS A 56 52.56 13.72 -10.36
C CYS A 56 52.13 13.20 -8.95
N LEU A 57 51.56 12.02 -8.70
CA LEU A 57 52.22 10.71 -8.57
C LEU A 57 51.17 9.64 -8.22
N ARG A 58 51.12 8.51 -8.96
CA ARG A 58 50.29 7.33 -8.61
C ARG A 58 51.16 6.26 -7.94
N ARG A 59 50.77 5.77 -6.76
CA ARG A 59 51.27 4.48 -6.24
C ARG A 59 50.43 3.32 -6.80
N ARG A 60 50.94 2.63 -7.83
CA ARG A 60 50.52 1.25 -8.15
C ARG A 60 51.37 0.29 -7.31
N ARG A 61 50.75 -0.64 -6.59
CA ARG A 61 51.46 -1.86 -6.12
C ARG A 61 51.46 -2.85 -7.28
N GLY A 62 52.65 -3.22 -7.77
CA GLY A 62 52.80 -4.30 -8.73
C GLY A 62 52.81 -5.65 -8.01
N LEU A 63 52.09 -6.64 -8.56
CA LEU A 63 52.30 -8.03 -8.21
C LEU A 63 53.55 -8.52 -8.97
N ALA A 64 54.56 -9.00 -8.24
CA ALA A 64 55.73 -9.62 -8.85
C ALA A 64 55.46 -11.12 -9.09
N VAL A 65 55.28 -11.52 -10.34
CA VAL A 65 55.26 -12.94 -10.73
C VAL A 65 56.70 -13.43 -10.82
N ARG A 66 57.05 -14.47 -10.05
CA ARG A 66 58.34 -15.15 -10.14
C ARG A 66 58.11 -16.59 -10.55
N CYS A 67 58.26 -16.89 -11.84
CA CYS A 67 58.28 -18.27 -12.31
C CYS A 67 59.57 -18.95 -11.85
N GLN A 68 59.45 -20.13 -11.23
CA GLN A 68 60.49 -21.13 -11.24
C GLN A 68 59.94 -22.39 -11.93
N THR A 69 60.77 -22.96 -12.78
CA THR A 69 60.51 -24.10 -13.66
C THR A 69 60.69 -25.43 -12.93
N GLY A 70 59.84 -26.43 -13.17
CA GLY A 70 60.13 -27.78 -12.68
C GLY A 70 59.05 -28.86 -12.83
N SER A 71 59.06 -29.55 -13.97
CA SER A 71 58.83 -31.00 -14.12
C SER A 71 57.54 -31.71 -13.63
N THR A 72 56.75 -32.15 -14.63
CA THR A 72 56.25 -33.53 -14.86
C THR A 72 55.45 -34.34 -13.81
N ALA A 73 54.29 -34.80 -14.29
CA ALA A 73 53.58 -36.07 -14.02
C ALA A 73 52.59 -36.16 -12.81
N PRO A 74 51.47 -36.92 -12.95
CA PRO A 74 50.32 -36.86 -12.03
C PRO A 74 50.24 -38.04 -11.04
N PRO A 75 49.48 -37.88 -9.94
CA PRO A 75 48.57 -38.93 -9.47
C PRO A 75 47.16 -38.39 -9.11
N VAL A 76 46.08 -39.03 -9.58
CA VAL A 76 45.26 -40.06 -8.89
C VAL A 76 44.34 -39.51 -7.78
N LEU A 77 43.03 -39.74 -7.95
CA LEU A 77 42.03 -39.51 -6.90
C LEU A 77 42.33 -40.34 -5.64
N ARG A 78 42.24 -39.70 -4.47
CA ARG A 78 41.76 -40.33 -3.24
C ARG A 78 40.91 -39.35 -2.44
N THR A 79 39.75 -39.84 -2.02
CA THR A 79 38.87 -39.23 -1.04
C THR A 79 39.52 -39.27 0.35
N GLU A 80 39.50 -38.15 1.07
CA GLU A 80 39.62 -38.13 2.52
C GLU A 80 38.40 -37.43 3.10
N GLU A 81 37.61 -38.16 3.87
CA GLU A 81 36.57 -37.61 4.74
C GLU A 81 37.23 -36.95 5.96
N ALA A 82 36.90 -35.68 6.23
CA ALA A 82 37.29 -35.00 7.46
C ALA A 82 36.16 -35.13 8.51
N PRO A 83 36.48 -35.28 9.81
CA PRO A 83 35.67 -36.11 10.70
C PRO A 83 34.47 -35.40 11.35
N ALA A 84 33.39 -36.16 11.54
CA ALA A 84 32.26 -35.79 12.38
C ALA A 84 32.53 -36.07 13.87
N ALA A 85 33.00 -35.08 14.63
CA ALA A 85 32.99 -35.12 16.11
C ALA A 85 33.12 -33.72 16.76
N ALA A 86 32.01 -33.00 16.90
CA ALA A 86 31.86 -31.90 17.87
C ALA A 86 30.37 -31.64 18.21
N ALA A 87 29.62 -32.72 18.47
CA ALA A 87 28.25 -32.65 18.96
C ALA A 87 28.25 -32.41 20.49
N GLY A 88 28.48 -31.17 20.89
CA GLY A 88 28.49 -30.73 22.29
C GLY A 88 28.79 -29.23 22.38
N ALA A 89 27.95 -28.48 23.10
CA ALA A 89 28.00 -27.02 23.24
C ALA A 89 27.74 -26.18 21.96
N ARG A 90 26.49 -26.22 21.44
CA ARG A 90 25.94 -25.18 20.53
C ARG A 90 24.65 -24.50 21.03
N ASN A 91 24.22 -24.74 22.28
CA ASN A 91 22.91 -24.30 22.80
C ASN A 91 22.95 -23.01 23.65
N ALA A 92 23.57 -21.95 23.14
CA ALA A 92 23.56 -20.63 23.81
C ALA A 92 23.61 -19.43 22.83
N GLN A 93 23.45 -19.64 21.53
CA GLN A 93 23.70 -18.61 20.50
C GLN A 93 22.69 -18.63 19.34
N ALA A 94 21.40 -18.85 19.66
CA ALA A 94 20.33 -18.64 18.69
C ALA A 94 20.15 -17.13 18.45
N GLY A 95 20.49 -16.67 17.24
CA GLY A 95 20.15 -15.32 16.77
C GLY A 95 18.65 -15.20 16.49
N PHE A 96 18.22 -14.04 15.97
CA PHE A 96 16.83 -13.82 15.56
C PHE A 96 16.39 -14.79 14.46
N THR A 97 15.16 -15.31 14.52
CA THR A 97 14.64 -16.30 13.55
C THR A 97 13.61 -15.73 12.58
N VAL A 98 12.78 -14.78 13.03
CA VAL A 98 11.58 -14.28 12.32
C VAL A 98 11.26 -12.84 12.70
N VAL A 99 10.65 -12.07 11.79
CA VAL A 99 9.96 -10.81 12.16
C VAL A 99 8.46 -11.09 12.31
N MET A 100 7.84 -10.68 13.43
CA MET A 100 6.39 -10.76 13.62
C MET A 100 5.80 -9.35 13.65
N LYS A 101 5.00 -9.00 12.63
CA LYS A 101 4.33 -7.71 12.52
C LYS A 101 2.86 -7.81 12.90
N PHE A 102 2.39 -6.91 13.76
CA PHE A 102 0.98 -6.81 14.17
C PHE A 102 0.36 -5.48 13.75
N GLY A 103 -0.87 -5.52 13.22
CA GLY A 103 -1.64 -4.34 12.82
C GLY A 103 -2.36 -3.66 13.98
N GLY A 104 -2.93 -2.48 13.74
CA GLY A 104 -3.62 -1.71 14.78
C GLY A 104 -4.86 -2.40 15.35
N SER A 105 -5.60 -3.20 14.55
CA SER A 105 -6.71 -4.03 15.03
C SER A 105 -6.26 -5.12 16.01
N SER A 106 -5.06 -5.67 15.81
CA SER A 106 -4.43 -6.63 16.71
C SER A 106 -3.93 -6.01 18.03
N LEU A 107 -3.99 -4.69 18.17
CA LEU A 107 -3.48 -3.93 19.31
C LEU A 107 -4.51 -2.92 19.85
N ALA A 108 -5.79 -3.09 19.48
CA ALA A 108 -6.83 -2.08 19.72
C ALA A 108 -7.29 -1.96 21.19
N SER A 109 -6.92 -2.91 22.04
CA SER A 109 -7.29 -2.96 23.47
C SER A 109 -6.24 -3.73 24.27
N ALA A 110 -6.31 -3.64 25.61
CA ALA A 110 -5.51 -4.48 26.48
C ALA A 110 -5.72 -5.98 26.18
N GLU A 111 -6.98 -6.41 26.00
CA GLU A 111 -7.34 -7.77 25.63
C GLU A 111 -6.61 -8.27 24.38
N ARG A 112 -6.67 -7.51 23.27
CA ARG A 112 -5.94 -7.85 22.04
C ARG A 112 -4.42 -7.89 22.26
N MET A 113 -3.87 -7.00 23.10
CA MET A 113 -2.46 -7.09 23.52
C MET A 113 -2.14 -8.35 24.34
N ARG A 114 -3.04 -8.83 25.22
CA ARG A 114 -2.86 -10.11 25.93
C ARG A 114 -2.83 -11.28 24.95
N GLU A 115 -3.68 -11.27 23.94
CA GLU A 115 -3.71 -12.29 22.88
C GLU A 115 -2.43 -12.29 22.04
N VAL A 116 -1.95 -11.11 21.60
CA VAL A 116 -0.69 -10.98 20.84
C VAL A 116 0.51 -11.43 21.67
N ALA A 117 0.55 -11.09 22.97
CA ALA A 117 1.59 -11.61 23.87
C ALA A 117 1.51 -13.14 24.01
N GLY A 118 0.31 -13.70 24.26
CA GLY A 118 0.09 -15.15 24.36
C GLY A 118 0.34 -15.91 23.05
N LEU A 119 0.31 -15.22 21.91
CA LEU A 119 0.66 -15.74 20.59
C LEU A 119 2.19 -15.78 20.41
N ILE A 120 2.89 -14.67 20.66
CA ILE A 120 4.36 -14.61 20.61
C ILE A 120 4.97 -15.66 21.55
N LEU A 121 4.46 -15.76 22.77
CA LEU A 121 4.94 -16.71 23.78
C LEU A 121 4.53 -18.17 23.51
N SER A 122 3.67 -18.44 22.53
CA SER A 122 3.31 -19.82 22.12
C SER A 122 4.28 -20.46 21.12
N PHE A 123 5.32 -19.74 20.70
CA PHE A 123 6.41 -20.24 19.86
C PHE A 123 7.75 -20.11 20.61
N PRO A 124 8.01 -20.95 21.64
CA PRO A 124 9.17 -20.80 22.53
C PRO A 124 10.53 -21.03 21.83
N ASP A 125 10.53 -21.74 20.70
CA ASP A 125 11.73 -22.01 19.89
C ASP A 125 12.03 -20.90 18.87
N GLU A 126 11.15 -19.92 18.73
CA GLU A 126 11.35 -18.75 17.86
C GLU A 126 11.85 -17.55 18.67
N THR A 127 12.78 -16.78 18.11
CA THR A 127 13.36 -15.55 18.69
C THR A 127 12.94 -14.35 17.84
N PRO A 128 11.68 -13.86 17.98
CA PRO A 128 11.12 -12.88 17.07
C PRO A 128 11.64 -11.46 17.31
N VAL A 129 11.82 -10.72 16.23
CA VAL A 129 11.73 -9.25 16.26
C VAL A 129 10.26 -8.87 16.04
N VAL A 130 9.68 -8.09 16.94
CA VAL A 130 8.26 -7.73 16.91
C VAL A 130 8.10 -6.30 16.39
N VAL A 131 7.26 -6.10 15.38
CA VAL A 131 6.96 -4.77 14.81
C VAL A 131 5.49 -4.43 15.05
N LEU A 132 5.22 -3.30 15.71
CA LEU A 132 3.87 -2.93 16.11
C LEU A 132 3.40 -1.62 15.45
N SER A 133 2.18 -1.65 14.93
CA SER A 133 1.44 -0.43 14.56
C SER A 133 0.86 0.28 15.79
N ALA A 134 0.35 1.50 15.59
CA ALA A 134 -0.39 2.24 16.61
C ALA A 134 -1.69 1.51 16.97
N MET A 135 -2.19 1.72 18.20
CA MET A 135 -3.39 1.05 18.70
C MET A 135 -4.65 1.44 17.89
N GLY A 136 -5.38 0.46 17.36
CA GLY A 136 -6.68 0.67 16.71
C GLY A 136 -6.68 1.77 15.64
N LYS A 137 -7.37 2.88 15.92
CA LYS A 137 -7.52 4.05 15.03
C LYS A 137 -6.66 5.26 15.45
N THR A 138 -5.72 5.09 16.39
CA THR A 138 -4.94 6.20 16.97
C THR A 138 -4.23 7.08 15.93
N THR A 139 -3.63 6.51 14.88
CA THR A 139 -3.00 7.31 13.81
C THR A 139 -3.99 8.25 13.11
N ASN A 140 -5.22 7.81 12.87
CA ASN A 140 -6.25 8.65 12.25
C ASN A 140 -6.73 9.73 13.22
N ASN A 141 -6.88 9.40 14.51
CA ASN A 141 -7.24 10.37 15.54
C ASN A 141 -6.13 11.42 15.72
N LEU A 142 -4.85 11.05 15.61
CA LEU A 142 -3.72 11.98 15.66
C LEU A 142 -3.76 12.97 14.49
N LEU A 143 -3.99 12.48 13.26
CA LEU A 143 -4.14 13.34 12.08
C LEU A 143 -5.32 14.33 12.24
N LEU A 144 -6.49 13.83 12.62
CA LEU A 144 -7.69 14.65 12.86
C LEU A 144 -7.48 15.67 14.00
N ALA A 145 -6.75 15.30 15.06
CA ALA A 145 -6.38 16.21 16.14
C ALA A 145 -5.49 17.36 15.63
N GLY A 146 -4.51 17.06 14.78
CA GLY A 146 -3.65 18.07 14.15
C GLY A 146 -4.43 19.03 13.24
N GLU A 147 -5.32 18.51 12.41
CA GLU A 147 -6.18 19.31 11.52
C GLU A 147 -7.12 20.23 12.31
N LYS A 148 -7.70 19.73 13.41
CA LYS A 148 -8.52 20.56 14.32
C LYS A 148 -7.69 21.60 15.09
N ALA A 149 -6.48 21.26 15.53
CA ALA A 149 -5.61 22.17 16.27
C ALA A 149 -5.35 23.46 15.47
N VAL A 150 -5.07 23.36 14.16
CA VAL A 150 -4.85 24.50 13.26
C VAL A 150 -5.98 25.55 13.32
N SER A 151 -7.23 25.13 13.56
CA SER A 151 -8.40 26.00 13.51
C SER A 151 -9.05 26.30 14.87
N CYS A 152 -8.83 25.48 15.92
CA CYS A 152 -9.52 25.66 17.22
C CYS A 152 -8.98 26.84 18.05
N GLY A 153 -7.73 27.24 17.83
CA GLY A 153 -7.01 28.24 18.63
C GLY A 153 -6.45 27.68 19.95
N ALA A 154 -5.30 28.23 20.36
CA ALA A 154 -4.47 27.74 21.47
C ALA A 154 -5.19 27.32 22.77
N PRO A 155 -6.11 28.10 23.38
CA PRO A 155 -6.73 27.70 24.65
C PRO A 155 -7.63 26.47 24.54
N LYS A 156 -8.12 26.14 23.33
CA LYS A 156 -9.01 24.98 23.08
C LYS A 156 -8.26 23.72 22.63
N ALA A 157 -6.93 23.77 22.49
CA ALA A 157 -6.15 22.62 22.03
C ALA A 157 -6.26 21.41 22.99
N SER A 158 -6.38 21.65 24.29
CA SER A 158 -6.62 20.61 25.30
C SER A 158 -8.04 20.02 25.26
N GLU A 159 -8.99 20.70 24.60
CA GLU A 159 -10.40 20.29 24.49
C GLU A 159 -10.67 19.48 23.21
N ILE A 160 -9.65 19.19 22.39
CA ILE A 160 -9.80 18.44 21.13
C ILE A 160 -10.32 17.02 21.45
N PRO A 161 -11.50 16.61 20.92
CA PRO A 161 -12.10 15.32 21.27
C PRO A 161 -11.19 14.12 20.98
N GLU A 162 -10.47 14.15 19.86
CA GLU A 162 -9.52 13.11 19.47
C GLU A 162 -8.37 12.95 20.47
N LEU A 163 -7.88 14.04 21.07
CA LEU A 163 -6.86 13.98 22.12
C LEU A 163 -7.40 13.29 23.37
N ALA A 164 -8.64 13.57 23.77
CA ALA A 164 -9.30 12.90 24.89
C ALA A 164 -9.49 11.38 24.61
N VAL A 165 -9.91 11.01 23.39
CA VAL A 165 -10.03 9.59 22.97
C VAL A 165 -8.67 8.88 22.99
N ILE A 166 -7.60 9.55 22.56
CA ILE A 166 -6.23 9.00 22.62
C ILE A 166 -5.79 8.83 24.08
N LYS A 167 -6.00 9.83 24.94
CA LYS A 167 -5.64 9.75 26.37
C LYS A 167 -6.38 8.62 27.08
N ASP A 168 -7.71 8.51 26.92
CA ASP A 168 -8.50 7.41 27.50
C ASP A 168 -7.98 6.05 27.07
N LEU A 169 -7.84 5.83 25.76
CA LEU A 169 -7.46 4.53 25.21
C LEU A 169 -6.14 4.01 25.80
N HIS A 170 -5.11 4.86 25.88
CA HIS A 170 -3.79 4.44 26.37
C HIS A 170 -3.76 4.30 27.89
N LEU A 171 -4.34 5.25 28.65
CA LEU A 171 -4.38 5.18 30.11
C LEU A 171 -5.19 3.97 30.59
N ARG A 172 -6.39 3.76 30.03
CA ARG A 172 -7.24 2.61 30.33
C ARG A 172 -6.57 1.29 29.95
N THR A 173 -5.84 1.23 28.83
CA THR A 173 -5.09 0.02 28.45
C THR A 173 -3.94 -0.27 29.42
N VAL A 174 -3.21 0.76 29.86
CA VAL A 174 -2.17 0.62 30.89
C VAL A 174 -2.79 0.10 32.20
N ASP A 175 -3.91 0.65 32.64
CA ASP A 175 -4.62 0.21 33.84
C ASP A 175 -5.13 -1.24 33.72
N GLU A 176 -5.78 -1.60 32.61
CA GLU A 176 -6.29 -2.95 32.34
C GLU A 176 -5.15 -4.00 32.24
N LEU A 177 -3.95 -3.61 31.81
CA LEU A 177 -2.75 -4.46 31.85
C LEU A 177 -2.04 -4.41 33.23
N GLY A 178 -2.48 -3.52 34.12
CA GLY A 178 -1.90 -3.26 35.45
C GLY A 178 -0.45 -2.80 35.39
N LEU A 179 -0.16 -1.87 34.48
CA LEU A 179 1.13 -1.24 34.28
C LEU A 179 1.16 0.15 34.92
N ASP A 180 2.33 0.77 35.00
CA ASP A 180 2.46 2.15 35.49
C ASP A 180 2.09 3.16 34.37
N ARG A 181 1.27 4.16 34.71
CA ARG A 181 0.89 5.27 33.83
C ARG A 181 2.09 6.14 33.42
N SER A 182 3.19 6.12 34.18
CA SER A 182 4.44 6.81 33.83
C SER A 182 5.00 6.39 32.45
N ILE A 183 4.68 5.18 31.97
CA ILE A 183 5.10 4.66 30.66
C ILE A 183 4.59 5.52 29.49
N VAL A 184 3.43 6.15 29.64
CA VAL A 184 2.77 6.93 28.57
C VAL A 184 2.48 8.38 28.94
N SER A 185 2.47 8.75 30.23
CA SER A 185 2.10 10.11 30.65
C SER A 185 2.96 11.19 29.99
N GLY A 186 4.28 11.02 29.97
CA GLY A 186 5.19 11.96 29.32
C GLY A 186 4.93 12.16 27.82
N LEU A 187 4.61 11.08 27.09
CA LEU A 187 4.25 11.14 25.67
C LEU A 187 2.88 11.78 25.44
N LEU A 188 1.91 11.56 26.34
CA LEU A 188 0.58 12.19 26.28
C LEU A 188 0.63 13.68 26.61
N ASP A 189 1.52 14.10 27.50
CA ASP A 189 1.77 15.50 27.83
C ASP A 189 2.50 16.20 26.69
N GLU A 190 3.53 15.58 26.11
CA GLU A 190 4.25 16.10 24.95
C GLU A 190 3.34 16.23 23.70
N LEU A 191 2.49 15.23 23.44
CA LEU A 191 1.46 15.30 22.40
C LEU A 191 0.51 16.50 22.60
N GLU A 192 0.09 16.77 23.85
CA GLU A 192 -0.75 17.94 24.13
C GLU A 192 0.00 19.26 23.92
N GLN A 193 1.29 19.35 24.30
CA GLN A 193 2.11 20.54 24.03
C GLN A 193 2.32 20.76 22.53
N LEU A 194 2.53 19.69 21.76
CA LEU A 194 2.62 19.76 20.30
C LEU A 194 1.34 20.31 19.67
N LEU A 195 0.17 19.82 20.10
CA LEU A 195 -1.13 20.32 19.63
C LEU A 195 -1.39 21.78 20.04
N LYS A 196 -0.98 22.19 21.25
CA LYS A 196 -1.00 23.61 21.66
C LYS A 196 -0.12 24.48 20.77
N GLY A 197 1.08 24.01 20.43
CA GLY A 197 1.99 24.69 19.49
C GLY A 197 1.35 24.88 18.11
N VAL A 198 0.81 23.82 17.52
CA VAL A 198 0.07 23.87 16.25
C VAL A 198 -1.11 24.85 16.31
N ALA A 199 -1.88 24.83 17.40
CA ALA A 199 -3.04 25.71 17.58
C ALA A 199 -2.69 27.19 17.86
N MET A 200 -1.47 27.46 18.34
CA MET A 200 -0.96 28.81 18.53
C MET A 200 -0.37 29.38 17.24
N MET A 201 0.36 28.56 16.47
CA MET A 201 0.95 28.96 15.19
C MET A 201 -0.06 28.97 14.03
N LYS A 202 -1.13 28.16 14.13
CA LYS A 202 -2.09 27.87 13.04
C LYS A 202 -1.44 27.26 11.80
N GLU A 203 -0.37 26.50 12.00
CA GLU A 203 0.38 25.83 10.94
C GLU A 203 0.66 24.37 11.31
N LEU A 204 0.42 23.46 10.37
CA LEU A 204 0.75 22.04 10.48
C LEU A 204 1.61 21.63 9.28
N THR A 205 2.94 21.74 9.42
CA THR A 205 3.87 21.32 8.36
C THR A 205 3.89 19.80 8.21
N LEU A 206 4.33 19.28 7.06
CA LEU A 206 4.49 17.83 6.85
C LEU A 206 5.46 17.20 7.86
N ARG A 207 6.52 17.91 8.27
CA ARG A 207 7.42 17.50 9.35
C ARG A 207 6.71 17.40 10.69
N THR A 208 5.88 18.40 11.03
CA THR A 208 5.09 18.40 12.26
C THR A 208 4.06 17.26 12.25
N ARG A 209 3.47 16.96 11.08
CA ARG A 209 2.52 15.85 10.87
C ARG A 209 3.18 14.48 11.08
N ASP A 210 4.38 14.25 10.56
CA ASP A 210 5.12 13.00 10.79
C ASP A 210 5.47 12.82 12.27
N TYR A 211 5.92 13.88 12.94
CA TYR A 211 6.18 13.83 14.37
C TYR A 211 4.89 13.56 15.18
N LEU A 212 3.79 14.24 14.86
CA LEU A 212 2.48 14.07 15.49
C LEU A 212 1.97 12.62 15.43
N VAL A 213 2.10 11.94 14.29
CA VAL A 213 1.60 10.55 14.17
C VAL A 213 2.55 9.51 14.79
N SER A 214 3.82 9.86 15.03
CA SER A 214 4.80 8.95 15.63
C SER A 214 4.39 8.49 17.04
N PHE A 215 3.77 9.37 17.83
CA PHE A 215 3.28 9.11 19.18
C PHE A 215 2.43 7.83 19.28
N GLY A 216 1.65 7.50 18.25
CA GLY A 216 0.79 6.32 18.25
C GLY A 216 1.56 4.99 18.32
N GLU A 217 2.65 4.85 17.57
CA GLU A 217 3.50 3.65 17.64
C GLU A 217 4.48 3.70 18.82
N CYS A 218 4.98 4.90 19.17
CA CYS A 218 5.83 5.10 20.34
C CYS A 218 5.15 4.66 21.64
N MET A 219 3.86 5.00 21.84
CA MET A 219 3.08 4.54 23.00
C MET A 219 2.75 3.04 22.90
N SER A 220 2.26 2.57 21.75
CA SER A 220 1.88 1.16 21.52
C SER A 220 3.00 0.19 21.87
N THR A 221 4.22 0.46 21.38
CA THR A 221 5.41 -0.36 21.64
C THR A 221 5.89 -0.33 23.09
N ARG A 222 5.82 0.83 23.75
CA ARG A 222 6.20 0.99 25.17
C ARG A 222 5.26 0.24 26.11
N ILE A 223 3.94 0.35 25.90
CA ILE A 223 2.93 -0.43 26.62
C ILE A 223 3.21 -1.94 26.45
N PHE A 224 3.39 -2.39 25.21
CA PHE A 224 3.55 -3.81 24.91
C PHE A 224 4.85 -4.42 25.46
N ALA A 225 5.97 -3.70 25.35
CA ALA A 225 7.25 -4.14 25.93
C ALA A 225 7.17 -4.20 27.46
N ALA A 226 6.56 -3.22 28.12
CA ALA A 226 6.36 -3.25 29.56
C ALA A 226 5.45 -4.41 30.00
N TYR A 227 4.41 -4.73 29.21
CA TYR A 227 3.54 -5.88 29.46
C TYR A 227 4.28 -7.22 29.37
N LEU A 228 5.10 -7.44 28.34
CA LEU A 228 5.93 -8.65 28.25
C LEU A 228 6.90 -8.78 29.44
N ASN A 229 7.55 -7.69 29.84
CA ASN A 229 8.42 -7.70 31.02
C ASN A 229 7.66 -8.02 32.31
N LYS A 230 6.43 -7.52 32.48
CA LYS A 230 5.53 -7.88 33.59
C LYS A 230 5.16 -9.37 33.59
N LEU A 231 5.07 -10.01 32.42
CA LEU A 231 4.91 -11.46 32.29
C LEU A 231 6.21 -12.26 32.51
N GLY A 232 7.29 -11.62 32.95
CA GLY A 232 8.60 -12.26 33.15
C GLY A 232 9.33 -12.60 31.85
N LYS A 233 8.94 -11.99 30.72
CA LYS A 233 9.52 -12.23 29.39
C LYS A 233 10.26 -10.98 28.93
N LYS A 234 11.59 -11.07 28.96
CA LYS A 234 12.47 -9.93 28.74
C LYS A 234 12.27 -9.34 27.35
N ALA A 235 11.82 -8.09 27.30
CA ALA A 235 11.52 -7.37 26.06
C ALA A 235 12.12 -5.95 26.12
N ARG A 236 12.63 -5.46 24.99
CA ARG A 236 13.23 -4.13 24.88
C ARG A 236 12.51 -3.34 23.79
N GLN A 237 12.02 -2.15 24.15
CA GLN A 237 11.35 -1.26 23.20
C GLN A 237 12.40 -0.52 22.36
N TYR A 238 12.09 -0.31 21.08
CA TYR A 238 12.92 0.44 20.15
C TYR A 238 12.09 1.36 19.27
N ASP A 239 12.47 2.64 19.24
CA ASP A 239 12.00 3.56 18.21
C ASP A 239 12.85 3.36 16.95
N ALA A 240 12.21 3.10 15.81
CA ALA A 240 12.87 2.79 14.54
C ALA A 240 13.88 3.88 14.15
N PHE A 241 13.50 5.14 14.37
CA PHE A 241 14.32 6.32 14.08
C PHE A 241 15.64 6.38 14.88
N ASP A 242 15.75 5.72 16.04
CA ASP A 242 16.99 5.69 16.83
C ASP A 242 17.82 4.41 16.67
N ILE A 243 17.28 3.35 16.06
CA ILE A 243 18.02 2.10 15.78
C ILE A 243 18.63 2.02 14.37
N GLY A 244 18.55 3.09 13.59
CA GLY A 244 19.18 3.17 12.27
C GLY A 244 18.23 3.01 11.07
N PHE A 245 16.91 3.23 11.22
CA PHE A 245 16.06 3.51 10.06
C PHE A 245 16.38 4.90 9.51
N ILE A 246 17.18 4.94 8.44
CA ILE A 246 17.64 6.18 7.79
C ILE A 246 16.84 6.37 6.50
N THR A 247 16.14 7.50 6.39
CA THR A 247 15.26 7.81 5.25
C THR A 247 15.69 9.07 4.51
N THR A 248 15.05 9.35 3.38
CA THR A 248 15.01 10.72 2.85
C THR A 248 14.25 11.65 3.80
N ASP A 249 14.32 12.97 3.56
CA ASP A 249 13.59 13.99 4.31
C ASP A 249 12.22 14.32 3.68
N ASP A 250 11.70 13.44 2.81
CA ASP A 250 10.41 13.59 2.14
C ASP A 250 9.27 13.15 3.07
N PHE A 251 8.95 14.01 4.05
CA PHE A 251 7.93 13.75 5.07
C PHE A 251 6.60 13.26 4.49
N THR A 252 5.89 12.43 5.26
CA THR A 252 4.68 11.65 4.92
C THR A 252 4.86 10.47 3.97
N ASN A 253 5.98 10.38 3.23
CA ASN A 253 6.27 9.27 2.33
C ASN A 253 7.79 9.10 2.11
N ALA A 254 8.55 9.04 3.21
CA ALA A 254 9.99 9.02 3.15
C ALA A 254 10.52 7.65 2.68
N ASP A 255 11.48 7.65 1.75
CA ASP A 255 12.08 6.42 1.24
C ASP A 255 13.23 5.95 2.13
N ILE A 256 13.31 4.63 2.38
CA ILE A 256 14.39 4.00 3.15
C ILE A 256 15.68 3.99 2.33
N LEU A 257 16.77 4.48 2.92
CA LEU A 257 18.09 4.46 2.30
C LEU A 257 18.83 3.15 2.61
N GLU A 258 19.65 2.68 1.67
CA GLU A 258 20.45 1.44 1.79
C GLU A 258 21.36 1.39 3.04
N ALA A 259 21.74 2.54 3.59
CA ALA A 259 22.48 2.62 4.86
C ALA A 259 21.70 2.04 6.06
N THR A 260 20.37 1.90 5.96
CA THR A 260 19.50 1.34 6.99
C THR A 260 19.83 -0.12 7.30
N TYR A 261 20.02 -0.96 6.28
CA TYR A 261 20.21 -2.40 6.48
C TYR A 261 21.39 -2.74 7.39
N PRO A 262 22.64 -2.26 7.14
CA PRO A 262 23.75 -2.52 8.04
C PRO A 262 23.61 -1.81 9.41
N ALA A 263 22.96 -0.64 9.47
CA ALA A 263 22.78 0.10 10.73
C ALA A 263 21.83 -0.63 11.70
N VAL A 264 20.64 -1.01 11.21
CA VAL A 264 19.65 -1.80 11.97
C VAL A 264 20.21 -3.16 12.36
N ALA A 265 20.87 -3.84 11.42
CA ALA A 265 21.49 -5.14 11.68
C ALA A 265 22.52 -5.05 12.80
N LYS A 266 23.44 -4.07 12.73
CA LYS A 266 24.43 -3.82 13.77
C LYS A 266 23.77 -3.56 15.12
N ARG A 267 22.85 -2.59 15.20
CA ARG A 267 22.24 -2.16 16.46
C ARG A 267 21.51 -3.29 17.18
N LEU A 268 20.70 -4.08 16.46
CA LEU A 268 19.94 -5.17 17.04
C LEU A 268 20.82 -6.37 17.46
N HIS A 269 21.89 -6.68 16.70
CA HIS A 269 22.83 -7.73 17.10
C HIS A 269 23.70 -7.34 18.29
N GLU A 270 24.19 -6.10 18.36
CA GLU A 270 24.98 -5.62 19.51
C GLU A 270 24.18 -5.70 20.81
N ASP A 271 22.95 -5.19 20.81
CA ASP A 271 22.06 -5.26 21.98
C ASP A 271 21.65 -6.68 22.36
N TRP A 272 21.45 -7.57 21.38
CA TRP A 272 21.12 -8.98 21.64
C TRP A 272 22.30 -9.76 22.23
N MET A 273 23.53 -9.45 21.81
CA MET A 273 24.74 -10.09 22.32
C MET A 273 25.12 -9.62 23.73
N ASP A 274 24.86 -8.34 24.03
CA ASP A 274 25.04 -7.77 25.38
C ASP A 274 23.98 -8.28 26.36
N ASP A 275 22.71 -8.22 25.98
CA ASP A 275 21.60 -8.54 26.87
C ASP A 275 20.34 -9.01 26.10
N PRO A 276 20.20 -10.33 25.85
CA PRO A 276 19.11 -10.91 25.05
C PRO A 276 17.72 -10.52 25.54
N ALA A 277 16.99 -9.77 24.70
CA ALA A 277 15.63 -9.30 24.96
C ALA A 277 14.84 -9.25 23.65
N ILE A 278 13.55 -9.62 23.68
CA ILE A 278 12.65 -9.57 22.52
C ILE A 278 12.54 -8.10 22.03
N PRO A 279 12.99 -7.75 20.82
CA PRO A 279 12.91 -6.38 20.31
C PRO A 279 11.47 -6.01 19.93
N ILE A 280 10.93 -4.95 20.53
CA ILE A 280 9.60 -4.41 20.24
C ILE A 280 9.78 -3.07 19.52
N VAL A 281 9.74 -3.11 18.19
CA VAL A 281 10.10 -1.99 17.32
C VAL A 281 8.85 -1.26 16.82
N THR A 282 8.90 0.07 16.76
CA THR A 282 7.86 0.88 16.06
C THR A 282 7.81 0.50 14.58
N GLY A 283 6.62 0.39 14.02
CA GLY A 283 6.38 0.24 12.59
C GLY A 283 6.84 1.42 11.71
N PHE A 284 5.91 2.22 11.19
CA PHE A 284 6.07 3.09 10.01
C PHE A 284 6.99 4.32 10.15
N LEU A 285 7.98 4.31 11.05
CA LEU A 285 8.82 5.45 11.39
C LEU A 285 10.26 5.31 10.89
N GLY A 286 10.92 6.45 10.68
CA GLY A 286 12.34 6.54 10.35
C GLY A 286 12.94 7.90 10.71
N LYS A 287 14.20 8.12 10.34
CA LYS A 287 14.95 9.35 10.61
C LYS A 287 15.49 9.96 9.32
N GLY A 288 15.07 11.19 9.01
CA GLY A 288 15.50 11.92 7.83
C GLY A 288 17.01 12.17 7.84
N CYS A 289 17.70 11.81 6.75
CA CYS A 289 19.16 11.76 6.71
C CYS A 289 19.86 13.12 6.80
N LYS A 290 19.18 14.24 6.50
CA LYS A 290 19.72 15.60 6.63
C LYS A 290 19.15 16.35 7.82
N SER A 291 17.84 16.21 8.07
CA SER A 291 17.15 16.94 9.13
C SER A 291 17.27 16.30 10.52
N CYS A 292 17.65 15.01 10.57
CA CYS A 292 17.59 14.16 11.76
C CYS A 292 16.20 14.10 12.42
N ALA A 293 15.15 14.55 11.74
CA ALA A 293 13.79 14.53 12.24
C ALA A 293 13.13 13.16 12.06
N VAL A 294 12.10 12.88 12.86
CA VAL A 294 11.22 11.73 12.66
C VAL A 294 10.48 11.89 11.33
N THR A 295 10.50 10.83 10.52
CA THR A 295 9.81 10.70 9.24
C THR A 295 8.84 9.53 9.29
N THR A 296 7.82 9.53 8.43
CA THR A 296 6.95 8.37 8.21
C THR A 296 7.16 7.74 6.84
N LEU A 297 7.05 6.41 6.81
CA LEU A 297 7.31 5.56 5.64
C LEU A 297 6.09 5.43 4.69
N GLY A 298 5.11 6.33 4.81
CA GLY A 298 3.91 6.33 3.96
C GLY A 298 3.06 5.06 4.03
N ARG A 299 2.48 4.67 2.89
CA ARG A 299 1.44 3.65 2.80
C ARG A 299 2.01 2.24 3.03
N GLY A 300 1.47 1.53 4.01
CA GLY A 300 1.97 0.20 4.41
C GLY A 300 3.29 0.25 5.19
N GLY A 301 3.68 1.41 5.73
CA GLY A 301 4.99 1.61 6.35
C GLY A 301 5.33 0.64 7.48
N SER A 302 4.39 0.25 8.35
CA SER A 302 4.68 -0.74 9.41
C SER A 302 4.98 -2.15 8.84
N ASP A 303 4.45 -2.49 7.66
CA ASP A 303 4.82 -3.71 6.94
C ASP A 303 6.22 -3.56 6.28
N LEU A 304 6.52 -2.36 5.76
CA LEU A 304 7.82 -2.04 5.17
C LEU A 304 8.94 -2.16 6.21
N THR A 305 8.72 -1.68 7.42
CA THR A 305 9.64 -1.86 8.57
C THR A 305 9.92 -3.33 8.85
N ALA A 306 8.89 -4.17 8.85
CA ALA A 306 9.05 -5.60 9.10
C ALA A 306 9.88 -6.30 8.01
N THR A 307 9.64 -5.98 6.74
CA THR A 307 10.46 -6.53 5.65
C THR A 307 11.87 -5.96 5.60
N THR A 308 12.07 -4.69 5.96
CA THR A 308 13.39 -4.06 6.08
C THR A 308 14.22 -4.72 7.17
N ILE A 309 13.63 -5.00 8.35
CA ILE A 309 14.30 -5.77 9.41
C ILE A 309 14.61 -7.19 8.93
N GLY A 310 13.67 -7.85 8.25
CA GLY A 310 13.88 -9.18 7.66
C GLY A 310 15.09 -9.21 6.73
N LYS A 311 15.19 -8.26 5.78
CA LYS A 311 16.34 -8.12 4.85
C LYS A 311 17.63 -7.71 5.58
N ALA A 312 17.56 -6.82 6.58
CA ALA A 312 18.71 -6.36 7.34
C ALA A 312 19.37 -7.51 8.14
N LEU A 313 18.56 -8.36 8.77
CA LEU A 313 19.02 -9.46 9.61
C LEU A 313 19.18 -10.79 8.84
N GLY A 314 18.73 -10.88 7.60
CA GLY A 314 18.78 -12.11 6.79
C GLY A 314 17.88 -13.23 7.31
N LEU A 315 16.67 -12.90 7.80
CA LEU A 315 15.81 -13.86 8.49
C LEU A 315 15.14 -14.87 7.56
N ARG A 316 14.72 -16.00 8.13
CA ARG A 316 14.10 -17.14 7.41
C ARG A 316 12.73 -16.80 6.81
N GLU A 317 11.90 -16.03 7.52
CA GLU A 317 10.62 -15.54 7.02
C GLU A 317 10.21 -14.23 7.73
N ILE A 318 9.30 -13.49 7.10
CA ILE A 318 8.65 -12.29 7.67
C ILE A 318 7.17 -12.60 7.84
N GLN A 319 6.66 -12.57 9.07
CA GLN A 319 5.26 -12.83 9.39
C GLN A 319 4.47 -11.53 9.54
N VAL A 320 3.36 -11.41 8.80
CA VAL A 320 2.36 -10.35 8.98
C VAL A 320 1.09 -10.97 9.55
N TRP A 321 0.79 -10.63 10.80
CA TRP A 321 -0.38 -11.14 11.51
C TRP A 321 -1.58 -10.21 11.29
N LYS A 322 -2.70 -10.83 10.90
CA LYS A 322 -3.98 -10.19 10.57
C LYS A 322 -5.13 -10.90 11.31
N ASP A 323 -6.36 -10.58 10.92
CA ASP A 323 -7.59 -11.07 11.54
C ASP A 323 -8.27 -12.20 10.72
N VAL A 324 -7.61 -12.70 9.65
CA VAL A 324 -8.09 -13.76 8.73
C VAL A 324 -6.97 -14.75 8.38
N ASP A 325 -7.33 -15.94 7.90
CA ASP A 325 -6.43 -17.08 7.58
C ASP A 325 -5.59 -16.88 6.31
N GLY A 326 -4.82 -15.79 6.28
CA GLY A 326 -3.94 -15.42 5.17
C GLY A 326 -4.61 -14.45 4.20
N VAL A 327 -4.37 -14.66 2.91
CA VAL A 327 -5.03 -14.00 1.79
C VAL A 327 -6.11 -14.93 1.27
N LEU A 328 -7.28 -14.37 0.95
CA LEU A 328 -8.47 -15.14 0.58
C LEU A 328 -8.80 -14.98 -0.92
N THR A 329 -9.56 -15.93 -1.47
CA THR A 329 -10.05 -15.91 -2.86
C THR A 329 -10.98 -14.74 -3.19
N CYS A 330 -11.54 -14.08 -2.17
CA CYS A 330 -12.27 -12.81 -2.26
C CYS A 330 -12.39 -12.21 -0.85
N ASP A 331 -12.99 -11.01 -0.71
CA ASP A 331 -13.31 -10.44 0.61
C ASP A 331 -14.43 -11.26 1.31
N PRO A 332 -14.19 -11.82 2.52
CA PRO A 332 -15.18 -12.61 3.25
C PRO A 332 -16.41 -11.79 3.67
N ASN A 333 -16.32 -10.46 3.73
CA ASN A 333 -17.45 -9.56 3.98
C ASN A 333 -18.36 -9.39 2.75
N ILE A 334 -17.89 -9.80 1.55
CA ILE A 334 -18.68 -9.83 0.31
C ILE A 334 -19.25 -11.23 0.08
N TYR A 335 -18.47 -12.27 0.36
CA TYR A 335 -18.92 -13.66 0.19
C TYR A 335 -18.32 -14.58 1.25
N ALA A 336 -19.18 -15.26 2.01
CA ALA A 336 -18.79 -16.04 3.18
C ALA A 336 -17.93 -17.28 2.87
N ASN A 337 -18.08 -17.87 1.67
CA ASN A 337 -17.32 -19.04 1.23
C ASN A 337 -15.92 -18.70 0.69
N ALA A 338 -15.34 -17.57 1.12
CA ALA A 338 -13.98 -17.18 0.75
C ALA A 338 -12.95 -18.18 1.30
N ILE A 339 -12.12 -18.75 0.41
CA ILE A 339 -11.18 -19.82 0.74
C ILE A 339 -9.77 -19.24 0.93
N PRO A 340 -8.97 -19.73 1.90
CA PRO A 340 -7.55 -19.40 2.00
C PRO A 340 -6.75 -19.78 0.75
N VAL A 341 -5.96 -18.84 0.25
CA VAL A 341 -5.00 -19.04 -0.85
C VAL A 341 -3.64 -19.38 -0.22
N PRO A 342 -3.15 -20.63 -0.26
CA PRO A 342 -1.99 -21.03 0.54
C PRO A 342 -0.65 -20.45 0.03
N TYR A 343 -0.56 -20.17 -1.27
CA TYR A 343 0.67 -19.69 -1.92
C TYR A 343 0.37 -18.56 -2.90
N LEU A 344 1.20 -17.52 -2.88
CA LEU A 344 1.18 -16.40 -3.82
C LEU A 344 2.59 -16.08 -4.31
N THR A 345 2.67 -15.51 -5.51
CA THR A 345 3.87 -14.78 -5.93
C THR A 345 3.85 -13.34 -5.42
N PHE A 346 5.02 -12.69 -5.31
CA PHE A 346 5.11 -11.25 -4.99
C PHE A 346 4.35 -10.38 -6.01
N ASP A 347 4.34 -10.78 -7.29
CA ASP A 347 3.62 -10.05 -8.34
C ASP A 347 2.10 -10.21 -8.21
N GLU A 348 1.58 -11.40 -7.89
CA GLU A 348 0.15 -11.58 -7.53
C GLU A 348 -0.24 -10.79 -6.28
N ALA A 349 0.57 -10.84 -5.22
CA ALA A 349 0.31 -10.10 -3.99
C ALA A 349 0.30 -8.58 -4.22
N ALA A 350 1.15 -8.08 -5.14
CA ALA A 350 1.22 -6.66 -5.46
C ALA A 350 -0.05 -6.17 -6.19
N GLU A 351 -0.53 -6.92 -7.19
CA GLU A 351 -1.79 -6.58 -7.87
C GLU A 351 -2.99 -6.66 -6.91
N LEU A 352 -3.07 -7.70 -6.07
CA LEU A 352 -4.11 -7.85 -5.05
C LEU A 352 -4.18 -6.63 -4.11
N ALA A 353 -3.03 -6.22 -3.56
CA ALA A 353 -2.94 -5.11 -2.63
C ALA A 353 -3.26 -3.74 -3.27
N TYR A 354 -2.96 -3.59 -4.56
CA TYR A 354 -3.24 -2.37 -5.31
C TYR A 354 -4.76 -2.17 -5.53
N PHE A 355 -5.48 -3.23 -5.90
CA PHE A 355 -6.95 -3.17 -6.10
C PHE A 355 -7.77 -3.23 -4.81
N GLY A 356 -7.13 -3.26 -3.64
CA GLY A 356 -7.78 -3.08 -2.34
C GLY A 356 -7.99 -4.35 -1.52
N ALA A 357 -7.47 -5.50 -1.94
CA ALA A 357 -7.39 -6.65 -1.04
C ALA A 357 -6.51 -6.30 0.16
N GLN A 358 -6.89 -6.76 1.36
CA GLN A 358 -6.15 -6.49 2.59
C GLN A 358 -4.86 -7.34 2.70
N VAL A 359 -3.92 -7.15 1.76
CA VAL A 359 -2.61 -7.82 1.68
C VAL A 359 -1.51 -6.83 2.14
N LEU A 360 -0.23 -7.08 1.87
CA LEU A 360 0.86 -6.11 2.07
C LEU A 360 0.92 -5.12 0.91
N HIS A 361 1.25 -3.86 1.17
CA HIS A 361 1.44 -2.85 0.12
C HIS A 361 2.60 -3.23 -0.83
N PRO A 362 2.54 -2.95 -2.16
CA PRO A 362 3.63 -3.31 -3.08
C PRO A 362 5.00 -2.73 -2.70
N GLN A 363 5.03 -1.52 -2.12
CA GLN A 363 6.26 -0.90 -1.62
C GLN A 363 6.85 -1.67 -0.42
N SER A 364 6.00 -2.16 0.50
CA SER A 364 6.47 -2.92 1.66
C SER A 364 6.99 -4.30 1.30
N MET A 365 6.65 -4.86 0.14
CA MET A 365 7.22 -6.15 -0.30
C MET A 365 8.60 -6.03 -0.98
N ARG A 366 9.08 -4.82 -1.31
CA ARG A 366 10.37 -4.65 -2.01
C ARG A 366 11.56 -5.25 -1.24
N PRO A 367 11.79 -4.97 0.06
CA PRO A 367 12.94 -5.54 0.78
C PRO A 367 12.88 -7.08 0.85
N ALA A 368 11.68 -7.65 1.00
CA ALA A 368 11.49 -9.10 0.99
C ALA A 368 11.78 -9.72 -0.39
N ARG A 369 11.31 -9.09 -1.47
CA ARG A 369 11.59 -9.50 -2.86
C ARG A 369 13.08 -9.43 -3.20
N ASP A 370 13.76 -8.37 -2.78
CA ASP A 370 15.18 -8.15 -3.05
C ASP A 370 16.08 -9.13 -2.25
N GLY A 371 15.69 -9.45 -1.02
CA GLY A 371 16.37 -10.43 -0.17
C GLY A 371 15.97 -11.90 -0.43
N ASP A 372 15.01 -12.14 -1.33
CA ASP A 372 14.35 -13.44 -1.58
C ASP A 372 13.78 -14.10 -0.29
N ILE A 373 13.28 -13.28 0.63
CA ILE A 373 12.75 -13.71 1.93
C ILE A 373 11.23 -13.93 1.83
N PRO A 374 10.72 -15.14 2.13
CA PRO A 374 9.28 -15.41 2.14
C PRO A 374 8.52 -14.52 3.14
N VAL A 375 7.39 -13.96 2.69
CA VAL A 375 6.45 -13.26 3.57
C VAL A 375 5.27 -14.18 3.85
N ARG A 376 4.91 -14.37 5.12
CA ARG A 376 3.75 -15.19 5.53
C ARG A 376 2.66 -14.31 6.14
N VAL A 377 1.46 -14.34 5.56
CA VAL A 377 0.27 -13.71 6.16
C VAL A 377 -0.41 -14.74 7.05
N LYS A 378 -0.55 -14.46 8.35
CA LYS A 378 -1.14 -15.37 9.36
C LYS A 378 -2.33 -14.75 10.09
N ASN A 379 -3.20 -15.58 10.68
CA ASN A 379 -4.30 -15.14 11.52
C ASN A 379 -3.90 -15.10 13.01
N SER A 380 -4.13 -13.97 13.67
CA SER A 380 -3.95 -13.82 15.13
C SER A 380 -4.96 -14.63 15.95
N TYR A 381 -6.17 -14.88 15.43
CA TYR A 381 -7.19 -15.71 16.09
C TYR A 381 -6.99 -17.21 15.84
N ASN A 382 -6.35 -17.60 14.74
CA ASN A 382 -6.10 -18.99 14.35
C ASN A 382 -4.59 -19.25 14.17
N ARG A 383 -3.85 -19.29 15.28
CA ARG A 383 -2.38 -19.34 15.30
C ARG A 383 -1.75 -20.53 14.56
N HIS A 384 -2.51 -21.63 14.43
CA HIS A 384 -2.10 -22.89 13.82
C HIS A 384 -2.41 -22.97 12.32
N ALA A 385 -3.18 -22.03 11.76
CA ALA A 385 -3.36 -21.94 10.32
C ALA A 385 -2.00 -21.75 9.62
N PRO A 386 -1.76 -22.41 8.47
CA PRO A 386 -0.54 -22.22 7.69
C PRO A 386 -0.42 -20.78 7.15
N GLY A 387 -1.57 -20.13 6.95
CA GLY A 387 -1.69 -18.82 6.34
C GLY A 387 -1.37 -18.86 4.85
N THR A 388 -0.97 -17.71 4.31
CA THR A 388 -0.51 -17.58 2.92
C THR A 388 0.98 -17.29 2.88
N VAL A 389 1.73 -18.05 2.10
CA VAL A 389 3.16 -17.81 1.84
C VAL A 389 3.31 -17.07 0.51
N ILE A 390 3.94 -15.91 0.55
CA ILE A 390 4.27 -15.06 -0.59
C ILE A 390 5.76 -15.22 -0.90
N THR A 391 6.07 -15.62 -2.13
CA THR A 391 7.43 -15.95 -2.61
C THR A 391 7.68 -15.37 -3.99
N LYS A 392 8.90 -15.49 -4.51
CA LYS A 392 9.26 -15.05 -5.86
C LYS A 392 8.59 -15.87 -6.97
N SER A 393 8.40 -17.17 -6.74
CA SER A 393 7.71 -18.09 -7.65
C SER A 393 7.00 -19.18 -6.85
N ARG A 394 5.98 -19.79 -7.46
CA ARG A 394 5.25 -20.96 -6.95
C ARG A 394 4.89 -21.88 -8.11
N ASP A 395 4.42 -23.08 -7.82
CA ASP A 395 3.81 -23.91 -8.86
C ASP A 395 2.51 -23.26 -9.37
N MET A 396 2.41 -23.17 -10.70
CA MET A 396 1.29 -22.60 -11.44
C MET A 396 0.49 -23.65 -12.23
N SER A 397 0.92 -24.93 -12.23
CA SER A 397 0.34 -26.03 -13.02
C SER A 397 -1.19 -26.14 -12.85
N LYS A 398 -1.63 -26.20 -11.58
CA LYS A 398 -3.03 -26.28 -11.14
C LYS A 398 -3.69 -24.91 -10.94
N SER A 399 -2.97 -23.81 -11.16
CA SER A 399 -3.47 -22.47 -10.91
C SER A 399 -4.21 -21.93 -12.14
N ILE A 400 -5.50 -21.66 -12.00
CA ILE A 400 -6.31 -20.94 -12.99
C ILE A 400 -6.57 -19.52 -12.49
N LEU A 401 -7.55 -19.35 -11.60
CA LEU A 401 -7.81 -18.08 -10.91
C LEU A 401 -7.31 -18.18 -9.46
N THR A 402 -6.69 -17.11 -8.97
CA THR A 402 -6.09 -17.03 -7.63
C THR A 402 -7.03 -16.31 -6.66
N SER A 403 -7.56 -15.14 -7.03
CA SER A 403 -8.48 -14.36 -6.19
C SER A 403 -9.23 -13.29 -7.01
N ILE A 404 -10.37 -12.83 -6.47
CA ILE A 404 -11.27 -11.82 -7.02
C ILE A 404 -11.33 -10.63 -6.06
N VAL A 405 -10.95 -9.45 -6.52
CA VAL A 405 -10.95 -8.22 -5.73
C VAL A 405 -12.03 -7.26 -6.24
N LEU A 406 -12.68 -6.55 -5.32
CA LEU A 406 -13.65 -5.51 -5.63
C LEU A 406 -13.19 -4.16 -5.11
N LYS A 407 -13.10 -3.16 -6.00
CA LYS A 407 -12.90 -1.76 -5.66
C LYS A 407 -14.16 -0.97 -5.98
N SER A 408 -14.95 -0.65 -4.94
CA SER A 408 -16.24 0.03 -5.05
C SER A 408 -16.15 1.55 -5.08
N ASN A 409 -17.22 2.19 -5.57
CA ASN A 409 -17.39 3.64 -5.67
C ASN A 409 -16.22 4.35 -6.39
N VAL A 410 -15.82 3.79 -7.52
CA VAL A 410 -14.86 4.36 -8.47
C VAL A 410 -15.58 5.33 -9.42
N THR A 411 -14.90 6.40 -9.79
CA THR A 411 -15.33 7.32 -10.86
C THR A 411 -14.62 6.95 -12.15
N MET A 412 -15.38 6.77 -13.22
CA MET A 412 -14.87 6.52 -14.57
C MET A 412 -15.03 7.78 -15.43
N LEU A 413 -14.01 8.16 -16.20
CA LEU A 413 -14.08 9.21 -17.21
C LEU A 413 -13.86 8.58 -18.59
N ASP A 414 -14.71 8.89 -19.55
CA ASP A 414 -14.51 8.58 -20.95
C ASP A 414 -14.24 9.86 -21.74
N ILE A 415 -13.13 9.89 -22.47
CA ILE A 415 -12.56 11.07 -23.14
C ILE A 415 -12.49 10.77 -24.63
N VAL A 416 -13.41 11.31 -25.42
CA VAL A 416 -13.56 11.04 -26.85
C VAL A 416 -13.03 12.23 -27.67
N SER A 417 -12.09 11.99 -28.59
CA SER A 417 -11.64 13.00 -29.55
C SER A 417 -11.14 12.34 -30.83
N THR A 418 -11.76 12.68 -31.96
CA THR A 418 -11.28 12.27 -33.30
C THR A 418 -9.87 12.79 -33.61
N ARG A 419 -9.37 13.78 -32.84
CA ARG A 419 -8.00 14.29 -32.92
C ARG A 419 -6.96 13.35 -32.30
N MET A 420 -7.36 12.24 -31.69
CA MET A 420 -6.44 11.21 -31.20
C MET A 420 -5.88 10.34 -32.34
N LEU A 421 -6.66 10.13 -33.41
CA LEU A 421 -6.26 9.37 -34.59
C LEU A 421 -5.01 9.98 -35.25
N GLY A 422 -3.91 9.23 -35.27
CA GLY A 422 -2.67 9.59 -35.96
C GLY A 422 -1.92 10.80 -35.39
N GLN A 423 -2.30 11.30 -34.20
CA GLN A 423 -1.63 12.43 -33.54
C GLN A 423 -0.83 11.97 -32.32
N TYR A 424 0.40 12.45 -32.21
CA TYR A 424 1.21 12.26 -31.00
C TYR A 424 0.87 13.31 -29.93
N GLY A 425 1.13 12.99 -28.66
CA GLY A 425 0.99 13.93 -27.55
C GLY A 425 -0.43 14.10 -26.97
N PHE A 426 -1.49 13.52 -27.58
CA PHE A 426 -2.84 13.58 -27.00
C PHE A 426 -2.89 12.92 -25.61
N LEU A 427 -2.36 11.70 -25.49
CA LEU A 427 -2.23 11.00 -24.19
C LEU A 427 -1.41 11.80 -23.17
N ALA A 428 -0.26 12.35 -23.59
CA ALA A 428 0.59 13.15 -22.72
C ALA A 428 -0.15 14.40 -22.19
N LYS A 429 -0.92 15.08 -23.05
CA LYS A 429 -1.74 16.23 -22.63
C LYS A 429 -2.85 15.83 -21.64
N VAL A 430 -3.50 14.69 -21.85
CA VAL A 430 -4.52 14.18 -20.92
C VAL A 430 -3.90 13.89 -19.56
N PHE A 431 -2.78 13.16 -19.49
CA PHE A 431 -2.13 12.83 -18.22
C PHE A 431 -1.48 14.04 -17.51
N SER A 432 -0.98 15.03 -18.26
CA SER A 432 -0.49 16.30 -17.69
C SER A 432 -1.55 17.00 -16.83
N ILE A 433 -2.82 17.00 -17.25
CA ILE A 433 -3.91 17.63 -16.49
C ILE A 433 -4.16 16.89 -15.17
N PHE A 434 -4.05 15.57 -15.15
CA PHE A 434 -4.15 14.79 -13.91
C PHE A 434 -2.93 14.99 -12.99
N GLU A 435 -1.72 15.15 -13.56
CA GLU A 435 -0.49 15.46 -12.83
C GLU A 435 -0.55 16.86 -12.18
N ASP A 436 -0.90 17.90 -12.97
CA ASP A 436 -1.04 19.30 -12.52
C ASP A 436 -2.08 19.46 -11.39
N LEU A 437 -3.10 18.59 -11.37
CA LEU A 437 -4.14 18.56 -10.34
C LEU A 437 -3.91 17.51 -9.23
N GLY A 438 -2.80 16.77 -9.27
CA GLY A 438 -2.45 15.77 -8.24
C GLY A 438 -3.33 14.52 -8.19
N ILE A 439 -4.13 14.26 -9.22
CA ILE A 439 -5.14 13.19 -9.25
C ILE A 439 -4.54 11.89 -9.79
N SER A 440 -4.66 10.81 -9.00
CA SER A 440 -4.16 9.50 -9.41
C SER A 440 -5.17 8.75 -10.29
N VAL A 441 -4.75 8.41 -11.50
CA VAL A 441 -5.43 7.46 -12.37
C VAL A 441 -5.10 6.02 -11.93
N ASP A 442 -6.06 5.11 -12.10
CA ASP A 442 -5.99 3.69 -11.73
C ASP A 442 -5.88 2.81 -13.00
N CYS A 443 -7.00 2.33 -13.54
CA CYS A 443 -7.05 1.59 -14.80
C CYS A 443 -7.23 2.54 -16.00
N VAL A 444 -6.63 2.15 -17.13
CA VAL A 444 -6.67 2.84 -18.42
C VAL A 444 -7.09 1.85 -19.52
N ALA A 445 -7.92 2.29 -20.45
CA ALA A 445 -8.25 1.60 -21.70
C ALA A 445 -8.34 2.63 -22.84
N THR A 446 -8.05 2.20 -24.07
CA THR A 446 -8.01 3.08 -25.25
C THR A 446 -8.67 2.42 -26.45
N SER A 447 -9.47 3.19 -27.18
CA SER A 447 -9.83 2.91 -28.57
C SER A 447 -8.98 3.79 -29.51
N GLU A 448 -9.29 3.80 -30.80
CA GLU A 448 -8.68 4.67 -31.80
C GLU A 448 -8.99 6.16 -31.57
N VAL A 449 -10.13 6.47 -30.94
CA VAL A 449 -10.67 7.83 -30.77
C VAL A 449 -11.08 8.18 -29.34
N SER A 450 -10.92 7.26 -28.39
CA SER A 450 -11.28 7.50 -26.99
C SER A 450 -10.30 6.89 -25.99
N ILE A 451 -10.30 7.46 -24.79
CA ILE A 451 -9.59 6.94 -23.62
C ILE A 451 -10.61 6.84 -22.48
N SER A 452 -10.74 5.65 -21.91
CA SER A 452 -11.52 5.44 -20.69
C SER A 452 -10.57 5.25 -19.51
N LEU A 453 -10.78 6.03 -18.46
CA LEU A 453 -9.94 6.14 -17.27
C LEU A 453 -10.77 5.86 -16.03
N THR A 454 -10.16 5.30 -14.99
CA THR A 454 -10.74 5.23 -13.64
C THR A 454 -9.87 5.99 -12.65
N LEU A 455 -10.48 6.64 -11.67
CA LEU A 455 -9.79 7.45 -10.68
C LEU A 455 -9.78 6.76 -9.32
N ASP A 456 -8.66 6.86 -8.59
CA ASP A 456 -8.55 6.26 -7.27
C ASP A 456 -9.34 7.06 -6.21
N PRO A 457 -10.36 6.47 -5.55
CA PRO A 457 -11.04 7.13 -4.44
C PRO A 457 -10.11 7.43 -3.26
N SER A 458 -8.97 6.73 -3.15
CA SER A 458 -8.16 6.72 -1.93
C SER A 458 -7.31 7.98 -1.69
N LYS A 459 -7.24 8.90 -2.66
CA LYS A 459 -6.68 10.26 -2.48
C LYS A 459 -7.73 11.38 -2.44
N LEU A 460 -9.01 11.07 -2.69
CA LEU A 460 -10.11 12.03 -2.78
C LEU A 460 -10.88 12.16 -1.45
N TRP A 461 -10.23 12.11 -0.28
CA TRP A 461 -10.95 12.01 1.01
C TRP A 461 -11.43 13.32 1.65
N SER A 462 -11.10 14.49 1.08
CA SER A 462 -11.69 15.78 1.45
C SER A 462 -13.05 15.98 0.78
N ARG A 463 -14.12 15.41 1.38
CA ARG A 463 -15.46 15.28 0.76
C ARG A 463 -16.13 16.56 0.23
N GLU A 464 -15.76 17.75 0.71
CA GLU A 464 -16.22 19.03 0.11
C GLU A 464 -15.51 19.41 -1.20
N LEU A 465 -14.24 19.02 -1.39
CA LEU A 465 -13.40 19.44 -2.54
C LEU A 465 -13.56 18.53 -3.77
N ILE A 466 -13.91 17.25 -3.56
CA ILE A 466 -13.96 16.22 -4.62
C ILE A 466 -14.73 16.69 -5.86
N GLN A 467 -15.91 17.28 -5.69
CA GLN A 467 -16.74 17.63 -6.84
C GLN A 467 -16.15 18.82 -7.60
N GLN A 468 -15.53 19.79 -6.91
CA GLN A 468 -14.86 20.93 -7.54
C GLN A 468 -13.63 20.49 -8.34
N GLU A 469 -12.82 19.57 -7.78
CA GLU A 469 -11.67 18.97 -8.47
C GLU A 469 -12.09 18.19 -9.73
N LEU A 470 -13.13 17.36 -9.62
CA LEU A 470 -13.68 16.60 -10.75
C LEU A 470 -14.30 17.50 -11.82
N ASP A 471 -15.05 18.53 -11.43
CA ASP A 471 -15.63 19.50 -12.36
C ASP A 471 -14.52 20.25 -13.10
N HIS A 472 -13.44 20.65 -12.41
CA HIS A 472 -12.30 21.34 -13.01
C HIS A 472 -11.51 20.45 -13.99
N VAL A 473 -11.26 19.17 -13.66
CA VAL A 473 -10.71 18.18 -14.60
C VAL A 473 -11.56 18.10 -15.87
N VAL A 474 -12.89 18.02 -15.70
CA VAL A 474 -13.83 17.92 -16.81
C VAL A 474 -13.84 19.19 -17.65
N GLU A 475 -13.73 20.38 -17.06
CA GLU A 475 -13.59 21.66 -17.78
C GLU A 475 -12.30 21.74 -18.60
N GLU A 476 -11.14 21.37 -18.03
CA GLU A 476 -9.86 21.38 -18.74
C GLU A 476 -9.84 20.41 -19.93
N LEU A 477 -10.34 19.19 -19.73
CA LEU A 477 -10.44 18.17 -20.78
C LEU A 477 -11.44 18.57 -21.89
N LYS A 478 -12.58 19.21 -21.53
CA LYS A 478 -13.60 19.70 -22.48
C LYS A 478 -13.07 20.74 -23.47
N LYS A 479 -11.92 21.38 -23.20
CA LYS A 479 -11.27 22.31 -24.15
C LYS A 479 -10.80 21.64 -25.45
N PHE A 480 -10.67 20.30 -25.49
CA PHE A 480 -10.14 19.58 -26.66
C PHE A 480 -10.68 18.15 -26.88
N ALA A 481 -11.58 17.67 -26.02
CA ALA A 481 -12.27 16.38 -26.14
C ALA A 481 -13.72 16.48 -25.66
N VAL A 482 -14.56 15.52 -26.02
CA VAL A 482 -15.85 15.28 -25.37
C VAL A 482 -15.60 14.41 -24.15
N VAL A 483 -16.18 14.76 -23.00
CA VAL A 483 -15.89 14.10 -21.71
C VAL A 483 -17.18 13.64 -21.06
N HIS A 484 -17.27 12.34 -20.78
CA HIS A 484 -18.37 11.72 -20.03
C HIS A 484 -17.84 11.26 -18.67
N LEU A 485 -18.40 11.81 -17.59
CA LEU A 485 -18.07 11.44 -16.22
C LEU A 485 -19.14 10.51 -15.66
N LEU A 486 -18.73 9.32 -15.22
CA LEU A 486 -19.58 8.22 -14.78
C LEU A 486 -19.19 7.80 -13.36
N GLN A 487 -19.92 8.32 -12.38
CA GLN A 487 -19.78 7.94 -10.96
C GLN A 487 -20.45 6.59 -10.66
N ARG A 488 -20.22 6.08 -9.43
CA ARG A 488 -20.81 4.83 -8.92
C ARG A 488 -20.52 3.64 -9.84
N ARG A 489 -19.24 3.47 -10.18
CA ARG A 489 -18.69 2.28 -10.82
C ARG A 489 -17.93 1.44 -9.81
N SER A 490 -17.71 0.19 -10.15
CA SER A 490 -16.92 -0.76 -9.38
C SER A 490 -15.93 -1.44 -10.33
N ILE A 491 -14.68 -1.62 -9.89
CA ILE A 491 -13.69 -2.45 -10.59
C ILE A 491 -13.71 -3.83 -9.94
N ILE A 492 -13.93 -4.87 -10.75
CA ILE A 492 -13.72 -6.28 -10.38
C ILE A 492 -12.40 -6.71 -11.02
N SER A 493 -11.41 -7.03 -10.19
CA SER A 493 -10.10 -7.47 -10.62
C SER A 493 -9.96 -8.98 -10.41
N LEU A 494 -9.72 -9.70 -11.52
CA LEU A 494 -9.46 -11.12 -11.56
C LEU A 494 -7.94 -11.33 -11.54
N ILE A 495 -7.42 -11.83 -10.42
CA ILE A 495 -5.99 -12.17 -10.29
C ILE A 495 -5.83 -13.68 -10.53
N GLY A 496 -5.02 -14.06 -11.50
CA GLY A 496 -4.84 -15.47 -11.88
C GLY A 496 -3.66 -15.73 -12.81
N ASN A 497 -3.58 -16.97 -13.28
CA ASN A 497 -2.54 -17.42 -14.19
C ASN A 497 -2.74 -16.82 -15.60
N VAL A 498 -1.90 -15.86 -15.98
CA VAL A 498 -1.93 -15.19 -17.27
C VAL A 498 -1.83 -16.16 -18.46
N GLN A 499 -1.19 -17.33 -18.30
CA GLN A 499 -1.11 -18.37 -19.34
C GLN A 499 -2.47 -19.00 -19.65
N ARG A 500 -3.42 -18.97 -18.71
CA ARG A 500 -4.80 -19.45 -18.89
C ARG A 500 -5.80 -18.28 -19.07
N SER A 501 -5.33 -17.09 -19.46
CA SER A 501 -6.15 -15.87 -19.56
C SER A 501 -7.39 -16.00 -20.45
N SER A 502 -7.29 -16.63 -21.62
CA SER A 502 -8.46 -16.85 -22.51
C SER A 502 -9.58 -17.64 -21.83
N LEU A 503 -9.23 -18.69 -21.07
CA LEU A 503 -10.16 -19.52 -20.31
C LEU A 503 -10.82 -18.74 -19.16
N ILE A 504 -10.03 -17.91 -18.46
CA ILE A 504 -10.54 -17.03 -17.40
C ILE A 504 -11.53 -16.02 -17.98
N LEU A 505 -11.20 -15.38 -19.11
CA LEU A 505 -12.05 -14.41 -19.79
C LEU A 505 -13.35 -15.05 -20.30
N GLU A 506 -13.27 -16.14 -21.05
CA GLU A 506 -14.45 -16.86 -21.55
C GLU A 506 -15.42 -17.19 -20.41
N LYS A 507 -14.90 -17.78 -19.33
CA LYS A 507 -15.72 -18.16 -18.18
C LYS A 507 -16.30 -16.94 -17.46
N ALA A 508 -15.49 -15.90 -17.21
CA ALA A 508 -15.96 -14.69 -16.55
C ALA A 508 -17.10 -14.02 -17.34
N PHE A 509 -16.93 -13.83 -18.66
CA PHE A 509 -17.95 -13.24 -19.51
C PHE A 509 -19.20 -14.13 -19.65
N ASN A 510 -19.06 -15.46 -19.66
CA ASN A 510 -20.21 -16.36 -19.60
C ASN A 510 -21.02 -16.22 -18.30
N VAL A 511 -20.36 -16.06 -17.15
CA VAL A 511 -21.03 -15.81 -15.86
C VAL A 511 -21.72 -14.44 -15.84
N LEU A 512 -21.02 -13.38 -16.26
CA LEU A 512 -21.56 -12.01 -16.29
C LEU A 512 -22.77 -11.90 -17.23
N ARG A 513 -22.68 -12.47 -18.43
CA ARG A 513 -23.79 -12.55 -19.40
C ARG A 513 -25.02 -13.26 -18.82
N ARG A 514 -24.84 -14.38 -18.11
CA ARG A 514 -25.96 -15.11 -17.46
C ARG A 514 -26.63 -14.29 -16.34
N ASN A 515 -25.91 -13.37 -15.71
CA ASN A 515 -26.44 -12.44 -14.71
C ASN A 515 -26.97 -11.12 -15.31
N GLY A 516 -26.93 -10.94 -16.64
CA GLY A 516 -27.37 -9.71 -17.30
C GLY A 516 -26.43 -8.52 -17.13
N VAL A 517 -25.19 -8.76 -16.70
CA VAL A 517 -24.21 -7.72 -16.35
C VAL A 517 -23.47 -7.24 -17.59
N ASN A 518 -23.45 -5.92 -17.80
CA ASN A 518 -22.72 -5.28 -18.89
C ASN A 518 -21.40 -4.68 -18.38
N VAL A 519 -20.27 -5.26 -18.80
CA VAL A 519 -18.94 -4.69 -18.56
C VAL A 519 -18.76 -3.45 -19.43
N GLN A 520 -18.35 -2.34 -18.82
CA GLN A 520 -18.27 -1.02 -19.46
C GLN A 520 -16.84 -0.69 -19.92
N MET A 521 -15.84 -1.27 -19.26
CA MET A 521 -14.42 -1.08 -19.57
C MET A 521 -13.66 -2.34 -19.13
N ILE A 522 -12.67 -2.72 -19.93
CA ILE A 522 -11.76 -3.86 -19.68
C ILE A 522 -10.34 -3.30 -19.71
N SER A 523 -9.51 -3.66 -18.74
CA SER A 523 -8.08 -3.31 -18.73
C SER A 523 -7.24 -4.51 -18.32
N GLN A 524 -6.32 -4.93 -19.20
CA GLN A 524 -5.39 -6.04 -18.96
C GLN A 524 -4.00 -5.62 -19.48
N GLY A 525 -2.98 -5.80 -18.64
CA GLY A 525 -1.58 -5.53 -19.02
C GLY A 525 -0.93 -6.73 -19.70
N ALA A 526 -0.04 -6.48 -20.68
CA ALA A 526 0.56 -7.50 -21.54
C ALA A 526 1.29 -8.66 -20.83
N SER A 527 1.74 -8.46 -19.59
CA SER A 527 2.43 -9.48 -18.79
C SER A 527 1.90 -9.58 -17.35
N LYS A 528 0.71 -9.02 -17.07
CA LYS A 528 0.17 -8.97 -15.71
C LYS A 528 -0.79 -10.13 -15.43
N VAL A 529 -0.76 -10.58 -14.17
CA VAL A 529 -1.69 -11.56 -13.59
C VAL A 529 -3.09 -10.99 -13.33
N ASN A 530 -3.30 -9.69 -13.59
CA ASN A 530 -4.55 -8.98 -13.35
C ASN A 530 -5.36 -8.72 -14.64
N ILE A 531 -6.67 -8.94 -14.56
CA ILE A 531 -7.68 -8.49 -15.52
C ILE A 531 -8.71 -7.65 -14.76
N SER A 532 -8.78 -6.35 -15.02
CA SER A 532 -9.74 -5.43 -14.40
C SER A 532 -10.97 -5.22 -15.29
N LEU A 533 -12.16 -5.42 -14.73
CA LEU A 533 -13.46 -5.26 -15.38
C LEU A 533 -14.28 -4.19 -14.65
N VAL A 534 -14.75 -3.17 -15.36
CA VAL A 534 -15.58 -2.10 -14.76
C VAL A 534 -17.06 -2.39 -14.98
N VAL A 535 -17.83 -2.39 -13.89
CA VAL A 535 -19.29 -2.64 -13.85
C VAL A 535 -20.00 -1.53 -13.05
N ASN A 536 -21.33 -1.53 -13.01
CA ASN A 536 -22.06 -0.62 -12.11
C ASN A 536 -21.85 -1.04 -10.65
N ASP A 537 -21.80 -0.08 -9.73
CA ASP A 537 -21.57 -0.39 -8.31
C ASP A 537 -22.72 -1.22 -7.69
N SER A 538 -23.94 -1.07 -8.21
CA SER A 538 -25.15 -1.76 -7.76
C SER A 538 -25.17 -3.27 -8.03
N GLU A 539 -24.48 -3.75 -9.06
CA GLU A 539 -24.42 -5.17 -9.45
C GLU A 539 -23.12 -5.86 -8.98
N ALA A 540 -22.11 -5.08 -8.59
CA ALA A 540 -20.75 -5.58 -8.44
C ALA A 540 -20.57 -6.66 -7.36
N LYS A 541 -21.27 -6.56 -6.23
CA LYS A 541 -21.23 -7.61 -5.19
C LYS A 541 -21.80 -8.94 -5.68
N GLN A 542 -22.93 -8.91 -6.40
CA GLN A 542 -23.52 -10.10 -7.01
C GLN A 542 -22.59 -10.71 -8.06
N CYS A 543 -21.91 -9.87 -8.85
CA CYS A 543 -20.90 -10.32 -9.81
C CYS A 543 -19.75 -11.08 -9.12
N VAL A 544 -19.21 -10.55 -8.03
CA VAL A 544 -18.13 -11.22 -7.26
C VAL A 544 -18.59 -12.58 -6.73
N GLN A 545 -19.80 -12.66 -6.17
CA GLN A 545 -20.37 -13.91 -5.65
C GLN A 545 -20.57 -14.95 -6.77
N ALA A 546 -21.15 -14.55 -7.91
CA ALA A 546 -21.39 -15.43 -9.05
C ALA A 546 -20.07 -15.90 -9.71
N LEU A 547 -19.08 -15.01 -9.82
CA LEU A 547 -17.75 -15.35 -10.32
C LEU A 547 -17.02 -16.30 -9.36
N HIS A 548 -17.06 -16.02 -8.05
CA HIS A 548 -16.41 -16.87 -7.04
C HIS A 548 -16.98 -18.29 -7.06
N SER A 549 -18.30 -18.45 -6.96
CA SER A 549 -18.95 -19.77 -7.02
C SER A 549 -18.62 -20.50 -8.33
N ALA A 550 -18.60 -19.79 -9.46
CA ALA A 550 -18.22 -20.39 -10.73
C ALA A 550 -16.77 -20.89 -10.76
N PHE A 551 -15.80 -20.11 -10.25
CA PHE A 551 -14.38 -20.45 -10.32
C PHE A 551 -13.88 -21.41 -9.22
N PHE A 552 -14.43 -21.33 -8.01
CA PHE A 552 -13.88 -22.02 -6.83
C PHE A 552 -14.76 -23.12 -6.25
N GLU A 553 -16.08 -23.13 -6.54
CA GLU A 553 -17.01 -24.12 -5.95
C GLU A 553 -17.46 -25.19 -6.94
N ASN A 554 -17.85 -24.80 -8.16
CA ASN A 554 -18.51 -25.68 -9.13
C ASN A 554 -17.57 -26.65 -9.88
N GLY A 555 -16.55 -27.19 -9.22
CA GLY A 555 -15.70 -28.28 -9.75
C GLY A 555 -14.82 -27.96 -10.97
N PHE A 556 -15.02 -26.85 -11.67
CA PHE A 556 -14.40 -26.53 -12.97
C PHE A 556 -12.88 -26.71 -13.06
N LEU A 557 -12.14 -26.54 -11.97
CA LEU A 557 -10.70 -26.81 -11.95
C LEU A 557 -10.39 -28.28 -12.34
N SER A 558 -11.24 -29.24 -11.95
CA SER A 558 -11.09 -30.66 -12.32
C SER A 558 -11.55 -30.97 -13.75
N GLU A 559 -12.54 -30.25 -14.30
CA GLU A 559 -12.96 -30.39 -15.69
C GLU A 559 -11.84 -30.00 -16.66
N VAL A 560 -11.09 -28.94 -16.34
CA VAL A 560 -9.95 -28.47 -17.14
C VAL A 560 -8.75 -29.40 -16.98
N GLU A 561 -8.45 -29.89 -15.78
CA GLU A 561 -7.41 -30.92 -15.58
C GLU A 561 -7.71 -32.20 -16.37
N GLY A 562 -8.98 -32.57 -16.58
CA GLY A 562 -9.39 -33.71 -17.42
C GLY A 562 -9.26 -33.48 -18.93
N ALA A 563 -9.28 -32.22 -19.39
CA ALA A 563 -9.17 -31.86 -20.80
C ALA A 563 -7.72 -31.67 -21.29
N ASP A 564 -6.81 -31.28 -20.38
CA ASP A 564 -5.38 -31.07 -20.67
C ASP A 564 -4.57 -32.40 -20.77
N VAL A 565 -5.18 -33.56 -20.50
CA VAL A 565 -4.54 -34.88 -20.67
C VAL A 565 -4.68 -35.36 -22.11
N PRO A 566 -3.57 -35.61 -22.85
CA PRO A 566 -3.67 -36.20 -24.18
C PRO A 566 -4.21 -37.64 -24.06
N GLN A 567 -5.35 -37.91 -24.71
CA GLN A 567 -5.82 -39.27 -24.93
C GLN A 567 -4.89 -39.99 -25.92
N ASN A 568 -3.74 -40.49 -25.44
CA ASN A 568 -2.95 -41.45 -26.19
C ASN A 568 -3.77 -42.73 -26.35
N GLY A 569 -4.05 -43.07 -27.61
CA GLY A 569 -5.20 -43.90 -27.96
C GLY A 569 -5.04 -45.40 -27.69
N ALA A 570 -6.19 -46.06 -27.57
CA ALA A 570 -6.36 -47.50 -27.73
C ALA A 570 -7.72 -47.79 -28.39
N SER A 571 -7.87 -47.46 -29.67
CA SER A 571 -8.99 -47.91 -30.49
C SER A 571 -8.83 -49.41 -30.80
N LEU A 572 -9.35 -50.25 -29.92
CA LEU A 572 -9.43 -51.70 -30.10
C LEU A 572 -10.46 -52.06 -31.19
N ASN A 573 -10.03 -51.98 -32.46
CA ASN A 573 -10.73 -52.60 -33.58
C ASN A 573 -10.48 -54.11 -33.56
N SER A 574 -11.35 -54.87 -32.88
CA SER A 574 -11.39 -56.33 -32.97
C SER A 574 -12.46 -56.79 -33.95
N ASN A 575 -12.14 -56.77 -35.25
CA ASN A 575 -12.86 -57.50 -36.30
C ASN A 575 -11.91 -57.79 -37.46
N GLY A 576 -11.24 -58.94 -37.38
CA GLY A 576 -10.35 -59.46 -38.43
C GLY A 576 -10.47 -60.98 -38.50
N ALA A 577 -11.31 -61.47 -39.42
CA ALA A 577 -11.51 -62.90 -39.63
C ALA A 577 -10.30 -63.55 -40.33
N VAL A 578 -10.04 -64.81 -40.00
CA VAL A 578 -8.93 -65.60 -40.56
C VAL A 578 -9.34 -66.29 -41.86
N TYR A 579 -8.69 -65.93 -42.97
CA TYR A 579 -8.42 -66.71 -44.19
C TYR A 579 -7.35 -65.92 -44.98
N GLY A 580 -6.31 -66.47 -45.61
CA GLY A 580 -5.81 -67.85 -45.67
C GLY A 580 -4.84 -68.00 -46.85
N ASN A 581 -3.57 -68.35 -46.56
CA ASN A 581 -2.52 -68.98 -47.39
C ASN A 581 -1.14 -68.73 -46.78
#